data_AF-A0A0C2CUQ4-F1
#
_entry.id   AF-A0A0C2CUQ4-F1
#
_cell.length_a   1.000
_cell.length_b   1.000
_cell.length_c   1.000
_cell.angle_alpha   90.00
_cell.angle_beta   90.00
_cell.angle_gamma   90.00
#
_symmetry.space_group_name_H-M   'P 1'
#
loop_
_entity.id
_entity.type
_entity.pdbx_description
1 polymer ?
#
loop_
_entity_poly.entity_id
_entity_poly.type
_entity_poly.pdbx_seq_one_letter_code
_entity_poly.pdbx_strand_id
1 'polypeptide(L)'
;MKENKCFPPETTSLTDALDFYFQLCSIEGNCESLSVMAATLANGGVCPITNEKCIDSNPCRDVLSLMYSCGMYDASGQFSFSKLIAKFNFHNYDCLLHTTSNKVDPRRRDHRERECIVPALYVARSRDMVALRRLYMQGVDLSASDYDKRTPLHVAASEGDITMLKFLVNVAKVDINALDRWGRSPLDDARFFKHHNCVQFLEKALSRRKKRLQTIQNIVIHLEPFSQLIRWGTTKES
;
A
#
# COMPACT_ATOMS: atom_id res chain seq x y z
N MET A 1 -41.06 -24.72 14.70
CA MET A 1 -41.38 -23.77 13.62
C MET A 1 -42.85 -23.82 13.21
N LYS A 2 -43.44 -24.99 12.93
CA LYS A 2 -44.87 -25.12 12.56
C LYS A 2 -45.83 -24.66 13.66
N GLU A 3 -45.62 -25.11 14.90
CA GLU A 3 -46.44 -24.73 16.06
C GLU A 3 -46.33 -23.23 16.40
N ASN A 4 -45.18 -22.62 16.09
CA ASN A 4 -44.89 -21.20 16.35
C ASN A 4 -45.28 -20.29 15.18
N LYS A 5 -46.02 -20.78 14.18
CA LYS A 5 -46.51 -20.00 13.03
C LYS A 5 -45.41 -19.24 12.26
N CYS A 6 -44.24 -19.86 12.08
CA CYS A 6 -43.11 -19.22 11.40
C CYS A 6 -43.21 -19.23 9.86
N PHE A 7 -44.22 -19.89 9.29
CA PHE A 7 -44.41 -20.02 7.85
C PHE A 7 -45.53 -19.11 7.35
N PRO A 8 -45.46 -18.62 6.10
CA PRO A 8 -46.51 -17.82 5.52
C PRO A 8 -47.83 -18.60 5.43
N PRO A 9 -48.98 -17.92 5.53
CA PRO A 9 -50.30 -18.57 5.62
C PRO A 9 -50.67 -19.39 4.36
N GLU A 10 -49.97 -19.16 3.25
CA GLU A 10 -50.18 -19.83 1.96
C GLU A 10 -49.53 -21.23 1.88
N THR A 11 -48.67 -21.58 2.83
CA THR A 11 -48.02 -22.90 2.85
C THR A 11 -48.99 -24.00 3.30
N THR A 12 -49.38 -24.85 2.36
CA THR A 12 -50.37 -25.93 2.54
C THR A 12 -49.82 -27.10 3.34
N SER A 13 -48.54 -27.46 3.16
CA SER A 13 -47.89 -28.56 3.88
C SER A 13 -46.44 -28.24 4.27
N LEU A 14 -46.03 -28.70 5.46
CA LEU A 14 -44.65 -28.56 5.94
C LEU A 14 -43.70 -29.52 5.20
N THR A 15 -44.19 -30.71 4.86
CA THR A 15 -43.41 -31.75 4.19
C THR A 15 -42.94 -31.27 2.82
N ASP A 16 -43.83 -30.65 2.04
CA ASP A 16 -43.45 -30.17 0.70
C ASP A 16 -42.41 -29.03 0.78
N ALA A 17 -42.51 -28.17 1.81
CA ALA A 17 -41.52 -27.12 2.04
C ALA A 17 -40.15 -27.68 2.45
N LEU A 18 -40.12 -28.75 3.25
CA LEU A 18 -38.89 -29.44 3.61
C LEU A 18 -38.30 -30.22 2.44
N ASP A 19 -39.13 -30.90 1.66
CA ASP A 19 -38.70 -31.63 0.47
C ASP A 19 -38.09 -30.66 -0.55
N PHE A 20 -38.72 -29.50 -0.77
CA PHE A 20 -38.15 -28.44 -1.60
C PHE A 20 -36.82 -27.92 -1.06
N TYR A 21 -36.69 -27.72 0.25
CA TYR A 21 -35.42 -27.32 0.88
C TYR A 21 -34.32 -28.37 0.63
N PHE A 22 -34.60 -29.66 0.82
CA PHE A 22 -33.63 -30.72 0.57
C PHE A 22 -33.24 -30.84 -0.90
N GLN A 23 -34.17 -30.60 -1.82
CA GLN A 23 -33.87 -30.52 -3.25
C GLN A 23 -32.89 -29.38 -3.55
N LEU A 24 -33.10 -28.18 -3.00
CA LEU A 24 -32.18 -27.04 -3.18
C LEU A 24 -30.80 -27.30 -2.60
N CYS A 25 -30.71 -27.95 -1.43
CA CYS A 25 -29.43 -28.30 -0.79
C CYS A 25 -28.66 -29.39 -1.54
N SER A 26 -29.32 -30.14 -2.43
CA SER A 26 -28.73 -31.23 -3.22
C SER A 26 -28.33 -30.80 -4.63
N ILE A 27 -28.39 -29.50 -4.94
CA ILE A 27 -27.95 -28.97 -6.24
C ILE A 27 -26.42 -29.08 -6.35
N GLU A 28 -25.95 -29.67 -7.44
CA GLU A 28 -24.54 -29.78 -7.77
C GLU A 28 -24.11 -28.65 -8.72
N GLY A 29 -22.87 -28.16 -8.54
CA GLY A 29 -22.30 -27.11 -9.38
C GLY A 29 -20.78 -27.17 -9.41
N ASN A 30 -20.19 -26.75 -10.53
CA ASN A 30 -18.75 -26.69 -10.71
C ASN A 30 -18.17 -25.41 -10.09
N CYS A 31 -16.88 -25.41 -9.77
CA CYS A 31 -16.21 -24.22 -9.24
C CYS A 31 -16.29 -23.03 -10.21
N GLU A 32 -16.25 -23.29 -11.52
CA GLU A 32 -16.38 -22.26 -12.55
C GLU A 32 -17.77 -21.60 -12.51
N SER A 33 -18.86 -22.39 -12.53
CA SER A 33 -20.22 -21.86 -12.45
C SER A 33 -20.48 -21.12 -11.14
N LEU A 34 -20.00 -21.66 -10.00
CA LEU A 34 -20.14 -21.00 -8.70
C LEU A 34 -19.36 -19.68 -8.63
N SER A 35 -18.19 -19.59 -9.26
CA SER A 35 -17.42 -18.36 -9.32
C SER A 35 -18.14 -17.25 -10.09
N VAL A 36 -18.86 -17.60 -11.17
CA VAL A 36 -19.68 -16.66 -11.94
C VAL A 36 -20.88 -16.20 -11.13
N MET A 37 -21.53 -17.09 -10.38
CA MET A 37 -22.64 -16.73 -9.48
C MET A 37 -22.17 -15.77 -8.37
N ALA A 38 -21.03 -16.04 -7.75
CA ALA A 38 -20.44 -15.15 -6.75
C ALA A 38 -20.06 -13.78 -7.35
N ALA A 39 -19.49 -13.76 -8.55
CA ALA A 39 -19.17 -12.54 -9.27
C ALA A 39 -20.43 -11.75 -9.67
N THR A 40 -21.52 -12.43 -10.00
CA THR A 40 -22.82 -11.80 -10.31
C THR A 40 -23.38 -11.05 -9.09
N LEU A 41 -23.30 -11.65 -7.90
CA LEU A 41 -23.66 -10.97 -6.65
C LEU A 41 -22.74 -9.77 -6.35
N ALA A 42 -21.42 -9.93 -6.55
CA ALA A 42 -20.45 -8.86 -6.35
C ALA A 42 -20.65 -7.69 -7.33
N ASN A 43 -21.16 -7.96 -8.53
CA ASN A 43 -21.51 -6.97 -9.56
C ASN A 43 -22.94 -6.40 -9.39
N GLY A 44 -23.54 -6.54 -8.21
CA GLY A 44 -24.85 -5.96 -7.90
C GLY A 44 -26.03 -6.64 -8.60
N GLY A 45 -25.88 -7.92 -8.98
CA GLY A 45 -26.93 -8.73 -9.60
C GLY A 45 -26.85 -8.83 -11.12
N VAL A 46 -25.81 -8.28 -11.74
CA VAL A 46 -25.57 -8.34 -13.20
C VAL A 46 -24.52 -9.41 -13.52
N CYS A 47 -24.87 -10.36 -14.38
CA CYS A 47 -23.98 -11.45 -14.75
C CYS A 47 -22.75 -10.91 -15.49
N PRO A 48 -21.51 -11.24 -15.08
CA PRO A 48 -20.29 -10.68 -15.67
C PRO A 48 -20.00 -11.20 -17.08
N ILE A 49 -20.59 -12.32 -17.49
CA ILE A 49 -20.36 -12.93 -18.81
C ILE A 49 -21.42 -12.47 -19.81
N THR A 50 -22.69 -12.43 -19.39
CA THR A 50 -23.81 -12.10 -20.29
C THR A 50 -24.23 -10.62 -20.20
N ASN A 51 -23.78 -9.88 -19.17
CA ASN A 51 -24.23 -8.52 -18.85
C ASN A 51 -25.75 -8.39 -18.61
N GLU A 52 -26.44 -9.50 -18.36
CA GLU A 52 -27.85 -9.49 -18.05
C GLU A 52 -28.10 -9.28 -16.56
N LYS A 53 -29.18 -8.57 -16.23
CA LYS A 53 -29.61 -8.36 -14.84
C LYS A 53 -30.39 -9.58 -14.37
N CYS A 54 -29.78 -10.39 -13.52
CA CYS A 54 -30.39 -11.60 -12.95
C CYS A 54 -31.15 -11.32 -11.65
N ILE A 55 -30.64 -10.38 -10.83
CA ILE A 55 -31.17 -10.06 -9.50
C ILE A 55 -31.17 -8.54 -9.32
N ASP A 56 -32.11 -8.01 -8.55
CA ASP A 56 -32.07 -6.62 -8.13
C ASP A 56 -30.93 -6.34 -7.13
N SER A 57 -30.43 -5.10 -7.14
CA SER A 57 -29.29 -4.69 -6.31
C SER A 57 -29.60 -4.70 -4.81
N ASN A 58 -30.85 -4.46 -4.42
CA ASN A 58 -31.27 -4.46 -3.01
C ASN A 58 -31.14 -5.86 -2.37
N PRO A 59 -31.75 -6.93 -2.92
CA PRO A 59 -31.52 -8.29 -2.44
C PRO A 59 -30.04 -8.68 -2.42
N CYS A 60 -29.26 -8.29 -3.44
CA CYS A 60 -27.82 -8.58 -3.48
C CYS A 60 -27.09 -7.98 -2.28
N ARG A 61 -27.37 -6.70 -1.94
CA ARG A 61 -26.78 -6.03 -0.79
C ARG A 61 -27.18 -6.70 0.53
N ASP A 62 -28.44 -7.06 0.67
CA ASP A 62 -28.97 -7.65 1.91
C ASP A 62 -28.39 -9.07 2.13
N VAL A 63 -28.29 -9.88 1.06
CA VAL A 63 -27.63 -11.20 1.10
C VAL A 63 -26.15 -11.08 1.42
N LEU A 64 -25.41 -10.16 0.78
CA LEU A 64 -23.98 -9.95 1.07
C LEU A 64 -23.75 -9.51 2.52
N SER A 65 -24.67 -8.70 3.07
CA SER A 65 -24.62 -8.29 4.47
C SER A 65 -24.82 -9.47 5.42
N LEU A 66 -25.78 -10.36 5.13
CA LEU A 66 -26.02 -11.59 5.90
C LEU A 66 -24.89 -12.60 5.77
N MET A 67 -24.29 -12.74 4.58
CA MET A 67 -23.12 -13.60 4.36
C MET A 67 -21.92 -13.13 5.17
N TYR A 68 -21.74 -11.82 5.33
CA TYR A 68 -20.65 -11.26 6.15
C TYR A 68 -20.80 -11.58 7.64
N SER A 69 -22.01 -11.51 8.19
CA SER A 69 -22.24 -11.77 9.63
C SER A 69 -22.43 -13.24 9.96
N CYS A 70 -23.20 -13.97 9.15
CA CYS A 70 -23.72 -15.31 9.47
C CYS A 70 -23.31 -16.38 8.45
N GLY A 71 -22.47 -16.06 7.45
CA GLY A 71 -22.32 -16.89 6.26
C GLY A 71 -21.57 -18.21 6.44
N MET A 72 -20.53 -18.26 7.30
CA MET A 72 -19.68 -19.45 7.44
C MET A 72 -19.76 -20.10 8.81
N TYR A 73 -20.99 -20.37 9.27
CA TYR A 73 -21.23 -20.98 10.59
C TYR A 73 -20.44 -20.26 11.70
N ASP A 74 -19.94 -20.97 12.70
CA ASP A 74 -19.16 -20.40 13.81
C ASP A 74 -17.82 -19.77 13.35
N ALA A 75 -17.35 -20.13 12.15
CA ALA A 75 -16.14 -19.57 11.56
C ALA A 75 -16.37 -18.20 10.89
N SER A 76 -17.61 -17.73 10.77
CA SER A 76 -17.93 -16.43 10.12
C SER A 76 -17.15 -15.28 10.77
N GLY A 77 -17.07 -15.28 12.10
CA GLY A 77 -16.30 -14.29 12.86
C GLY A 77 -14.80 -14.36 12.57
N GLN A 78 -14.18 -15.54 12.63
CA GLN A 78 -12.73 -15.65 12.44
C GLN A 78 -12.28 -15.43 10.98
N PHE A 79 -13.12 -15.80 10.02
CA PHE A 79 -12.83 -15.67 8.60
C PHE A 79 -12.90 -14.23 8.10
N SER A 80 -13.89 -13.48 8.57
CA SER A 80 -14.04 -12.05 8.26
C SER A 80 -12.91 -11.18 8.81
N PHE A 81 -11.97 -11.70 9.61
CA PHE A 81 -10.89 -10.89 10.21
C PHE A 81 -9.46 -11.37 9.93
N SER A 82 -9.19 -12.65 9.65
CA SER A 82 -7.82 -13.16 9.78
C SER A 82 -7.05 -13.42 8.47
N LYS A 83 -7.63 -14.13 7.50
CA LYS A 83 -6.84 -14.69 6.38
C LYS A 83 -6.81 -13.85 5.11
N LEU A 84 -7.96 -13.31 4.65
CA LEU A 84 -8.02 -12.54 3.40
C LEU A 84 -7.49 -11.11 3.58
N ILE A 85 -7.74 -10.54 4.76
CA ILE A 85 -7.42 -9.15 5.12
C ILE A 85 -5.94 -8.96 5.44
N ALA A 86 -5.22 -10.02 5.76
CA ALA A 86 -3.78 -9.97 5.98
C ALA A 86 -3.01 -9.53 4.72
N LYS A 87 -3.51 -9.91 3.52
CA LYS A 87 -2.84 -9.65 2.24
C LYS A 87 -3.52 -8.59 1.39
N PHE A 88 -4.84 -8.47 1.45
CA PHE A 88 -5.62 -7.60 0.57
C PHE A 88 -6.53 -6.62 1.32
N ASN A 89 -6.77 -5.46 0.74
CA ASN A 89 -7.70 -4.43 1.22
C ASN A 89 -9.17 -4.82 0.92
N PHE A 90 -9.62 -5.98 1.40
CA PHE A 90 -11.01 -6.43 1.23
C PHE A 90 -11.89 -6.14 2.44
N HIS A 91 -11.33 -5.64 3.54
CA HIS A 91 -12.15 -5.29 4.69
C HIS A 91 -13.04 -4.10 4.32
N ASN A 92 -14.34 -4.20 4.61
CA ASN A 92 -15.30 -3.15 4.26
C ASN A 92 -14.95 -1.79 4.90
N TYR A 93 -14.21 -1.83 6.01
CA TYR A 93 -13.71 -0.66 6.74
C TYR A 93 -12.20 -0.43 6.57
N ASP A 94 -11.54 -1.04 5.57
CA ASP A 94 -10.12 -0.75 5.31
C ASP A 94 -9.94 0.66 4.72
N CYS A 95 -8.86 1.34 5.09
CA CYS A 95 -8.57 2.66 4.55
C CYS A 95 -7.92 2.54 3.16
N LEU A 96 -8.66 2.89 2.11
CA LEU A 96 -8.16 2.87 0.73
C LEU A 96 -7.23 4.04 0.38
N LEU A 97 -7.14 5.03 1.27
CA LEU A 97 -6.46 6.30 1.02
C LEU A 97 -5.06 6.37 1.63
N HIS A 98 -4.76 5.59 2.68
CA HIS A 98 -3.52 5.71 3.44
C HIS A 98 -2.65 4.46 3.25
N THR A 99 -1.43 4.67 2.77
CA THR A 99 -0.41 3.67 2.43
C THR A 99 0.21 2.98 3.64
N THR A 100 -0.34 3.19 4.85
CA THR A 100 0.21 2.61 6.08
C THR A 100 0.02 1.10 6.16
N SER A 101 -0.90 0.53 5.36
CA SER A 101 -1.05 -0.92 5.22
C SER A 101 -0.29 -1.44 4.00
N ASN A 102 0.54 -2.46 4.19
CA ASN A 102 1.17 -3.22 3.09
C ASN A 102 0.18 -4.05 2.27
N LYS A 103 -1.12 -3.85 2.51
CA LYS A 103 -2.18 -4.62 1.89
C LYS A 103 -2.35 -4.22 0.43
N VAL A 104 -2.72 -5.18 -0.39
CA VAL A 104 -2.90 -5.01 -1.82
C VAL A 104 -4.35 -4.68 -2.13
N ASP A 105 -4.62 -3.58 -2.84
CA ASP A 105 -5.95 -3.39 -3.48
C ASP A 105 -5.92 -4.06 -4.85
N PRO A 106 -6.61 -5.19 -5.06
CA PRO A 106 -6.61 -5.90 -6.33
C PRO A 106 -7.43 -5.21 -7.42
N ARG A 107 -8.22 -4.18 -7.10
CA ARG A 107 -8.91 -3.34 -8.11
C ARG A 107 -7.93 -2.41 -8.83
N ARG A 108 -6.78 -2.10 -8.21
CA ARG A 108 -5.75 -1.25 -8.82
C ARG A 108 -4.82 -2.13 -9.63
N ARG A 109 -4.93 -2.03 -10.96
CA ARG A 109 -4.30 -2.98 -11.90
C ARG A 109 -2.79 -2.81 -12.08
N ASP A 110 -2.22 -1.65 -11.80
CA ASP A 110 -0.77 -1.42 -11.68
C ASP A 110 -0.55 0.07 -11.46
N HIS A 111 0.61 0.47 -10.88
CA HIS A 111 1.11 1.85 -10.70
C HIS A 111 1.17 2.43 -9.27
N ARG A 112 1.31 1.65 -8.20
CA ARG A 112 1.57 2.25 -6.87
C ARG A 112 2.78 3.17 -6.83
N GLU A 113 3.86 2.77 -7.51
CA GLU A 113 5.09 3.56 -7.53
C GLU A 113 4.87 4.89 -8.28
N ARG A 114 4.24 4.86 -9.46
CA ARG A 114 4.01 6.07 -10.28
C ARG A 114 2.95 7.00 -9.68
N GLU A 115 1.92 6.46 -9.02
CA GLU A 115 0.87 7.25 -8.36
C GLU A 115 1.42 8.11 -7.21
N CYS A 116 2.48 7.67 -6.54
CA CYS A 116 3.11 8.41 -5.44
C CYS A 116 4.18 9.42 -5.91
N ILE A 117 4.87 9.11 -7.02
CA ILE A 117 5.94 9.94 -7.59
C ILE A 117 5.38 11.27 -8.13
N VAL A 118 4.31 11.20 -8.93
CA VAL A 118 3.78 12.38 -9.64
C VAL A 118 3.29 13.46 -8.65
N PRO A 119 2.51 13.15 -7.59
CA PRO A 119 2.11 14.14 -6.60
C PRO A 119 3.30 14.74 -5.83
N ALA A 120 4.30 13.95 -5.46
CA ALA A 120 5.46 14.44 -4.72
C ALA A 120 6.29 15.45 -5.54
N LEU A 121 6.50 15.16 -6.83
CA LEU A 121 7.20 16.06 -7.75
C LEU A 121 6.38 17.32 -8.06
N TYR A 122 5.07 17.18 -8.25
CA TYR A 122 4.17 18.31 -8.48
C TYR A 122 4.17 19.28 -7.28
N VAL A 123 4.10 18.74 -6.06
CA VAL A 123 4.18 19.52 -4.82
C VAL A 123 5.55 20.19 -4.66
N ALA A 124 6.63 19.49 -5.02
CA ALA A 124 7.97 20.08 -5.02
C ALA A 124 8.07 21.27 -6.00
N ARG A 125 7.44 21.14 -7.17
CA ARG A 125 7.39 22.20 -8.19
C ARG A 125 6.53 23.40 -7.78
N SER A 126 5.41 23.18 -7.10
CA SER A 126 4.45 24.21 -6.68
C SER A 126 4.84 24.98 -5.43
N ARG A 127 5.92 24.55 -4.75
CA ARG A 127 6.44 25.17 -3.53
C ARG A 127 5.58 24.98 -2.28
N ASP A 128 4.72 23.96 -2.26
CA ASP A 128 3.79 23.71 -1.15
C ASP A 128 4.38 22.79 -0.06
N MET A 129 4.94 23.40 0.98
CA MET A 129 5.45 22.69 2.16
C MET A 129 4.38 21.92 2.95
N VAL A 130 3.13 22.38 2.93
CA VAL A 130 2.04 21.77 3.71
C VAL A 130 1.60 20.48 3.03
N ALA A 131 1.42 20.51 1.72
CA ALA A 131 1.16 19.29 0.94
C ALA A 131 2.31 18.29 1.05
N LEU A 132 3.57 18.75 1.02
CA LEU A 132 4.73 17.85 1.13
C LEU A 132 4.79 17.15 2.48
N ARG A 133 4.53 17.90 3.58
CA ARG A 133 4.44 17.32 4.93
C ARG A 133 3.31 16.30 5.04
N ARG A 134 2.17 16.56 4.41
CA ARG A 134 1.03 15.64 4.39
C ARG A 134 1.40 14.33 3.70
N LEU A 135 2.05 14.40 2.53
CA LEU A 135 2.53 13.22 1.80
C LEU A 135 3.54 12.42 2.64
N TYR A 136 4.47 13.12 3.31
CA TYR A 136 5.42 12.48 4.21
C TYR A 136 4.72 11.76 5.38
N MET A 137 3.72 12.39 6.01
CA MET A 137 2.94 11.78 7.10
C MET A 137 2.07 10.60 6.64
N GLN A 138 1.70 10.56 5.36
CA GLN A 138 1.00 9.43 4.75
C GLN A 138 1.92 8.23 4.46
N GLY A 139 3.24 8.36 4.68
CA GLY A 139 4.22 7.32 4.40
C GLY A 139 4.59 7.21 2.92
N VAL A 140 4.36 8.28 2.14
CA VAL A 140 4.80 8.33 0.75
C VAL A 140 6.33 8.33 0.70
N ASP A 141 6.91 7.45 -0.13
CA ASP A 141 8.34 7.42 -0.37
C ASP A 141 8.77 8.63 -1.21
N LEU A 142 9.50 9.56 -0.59
CA LEU A 142 10.02 10.77 -1.23
C LEU A 142 11.37 10.55 -1.93
N SER A 143 11.92 9.33 -1.88
CA SER A 143 13.11 8.95 -2.64
C SER A 143 12.79 8.52 -4.08
N ALA A 144 11.51 8.27 -4.36
CA ALA A 144 11.06 7.83 -5.66
C ALA A 144 11.30 8.89 -6.75
N SER A 145 11.58 8.42 -7.97
CA SER A 145 12.06 9.26 -9.06
C SER A 145 11.24 9.09 -10.33
N ASP A 146 11.14 10.15 -11.14
CA ASP A 146 10.37 10.14 -12.39
C ASP A 146 11.04 9.32 -13.51
N TYR A 147 10.44 9.31 -14.71
CA TYR A 147 11.06 8.76 -15.92
C TYR A 147 12.46 9.32 -16.21
N ASP A 148 12.76 10.54 -15.77
CA ASP A 148 14.08 11.17 -15.88
C ASP A 148 15.04 10.87 -14.72
N LYS A 149 14.66 9.98 -13.80
CA LYS A 149 15.35 9.71 -12.52
C LYS A 149 15.47 10.94 -11.60
N ARG A 150 14.62 11.94 -11.83
CA ARG A 150 14.48 13.13 -10.99
C ARG A 150 13.73 12.80 -9.72
N THR A 151 14.40 13.03 -8.59
CA THR A 151 13.77 13.01 -7.27
C THR A 151 13.16 14.37 -6.93
N PRO A 152 12.22 14.45 -5.97
CA PRO A 152 11.71 15.72 -5.45
C PRO A 152 12.80 16.69 -5.00
N LEU A 153 13.97 16.16 -4.61
CA LEU A 153 15.14 16.95 -4.23
C LEU A 153 15.74 17.74 -5.40
N HIS A 154 15.77 17.16 -6.61
CA HIS A 154 16.22 17.86 -7.83
C HIS A 154 15.30 19.03 -8.16
N VAL A 155 13.98 18.79 -8.10
CA VAL A 155 12.97 19.83 -8.37
C VAL A 155 13.03 20.96 -7.34
N ALA A 156 13.17 20.63 -6.05
CA ALA A 156 13.32 21.65 -5.02
C ALA A 156 14.62 22.48 -5.19
N ALA A 157 15.69 21.84 -5.66
CA ALA A 157 16.96 22.50 -5.96
C ALA A 157 16.87 23.43 -7.18
N SER A 158 16.14 23.04 -8.24
CA SER A 158 15.92 23.87 -9.42
C SER A 158 15.05 25.09 -9.14
N GLU A 159 14.04 24.95 -8.29
CA GLU A 159 13.15 26.05 -7.88
C GLU A 159 13.78 26.99 -6.83
N GLY A 160 14.83 26.55 -6.15
CA GLY A 160 15.51 27.33 -5.11
C GLY A 160 14.79 27.33 -3.75
N ASP A 161 14.00 26.29 -3.45
CA ASP A 161 13.27 26.21 -2.18
C ASP A 161 14.11 25.59 -1.04
N ILE A 162 14.72 26.47 -0.24
CA ILE A 162 15.56 26.10 0.89
C ILE A 162 14.77 25.36 1.98
N THR A 163 13.51 25.74 2.20
CA THR A 163 12.66 25.13 3.23
C THR A 163 12.31 23.69 2.88
N MET A 164 12.01 23.40 1.62
CA MET A 164 11.85 22.03 1.14
C MET A 164 13.13 21.23 1.22
N LEU A 165 14.25 21.80 0.75
CA LEU A 165 15.55 21.12 0.79
C LEU A 165 15.92 20.71 2.21
N LYS A 166 15.72 21.61 3.19
CA LYS A 166 15.93 21.31 4.60
C LYS A 166 15.03 20.19 5.10
N PHE A 167 13.76 20.16 4.67
CA PHE A 167 12.83 19.11 5.05
C PHE A 167 13.20 17.75 4.45
N LEU A 168 13.44 17.71 3.14
CA LEU A 168 13.79 16.47 2.41
C LEU A 168 15.10 15.84 2.91
N VAL A 169 16.10 16.67 3.21
CA VAL A 169 17.41 16.19 3.68
C VAL A 169 17.39 15.80 5.15
N ASN A 170 16.83 16.64 6.03
CA ASN A 170 16.91 16.40 7.48
C ASN A 170 15.84 15.44 7.99
N VAL A 171 14.62 15.50 7.44
CA VAL A 171 13.47 14.73 7.92
C VAL A 171 13.30 13.47 7.09
N ALA A 172 13.11 13.62 5.77
CA ALA A 172 12.85 12.49 4.88
C ALA A 172 14.10 11.67 4.52
N LYS A 173 15.30 12.16 4.84
CA LYS A 173 16.59 11.50 4.59
C LYS A 173 16.79 11.05 3.14
N VAL A 174 16.28 11.84 2.19
CA VAL A 174 16.45 11.57 0.75
C VAL A 174 17.93 11.65 0.38
N ASP A 175 18.37 10.78 -0.52
CA ASP A 175 19.76 10.75 -0.95
C ASP A 175 20.14 12.02 -1.74
N ILE A 176 21.12 12.74 -1.20
CA ILE A 176 21.63 14.00 -1.75
C ILE A 176 22.44 13.78 -3.03
N ASN A 177 23.01 12.59 -3.19
CA ASN A 177 23.83 12.20 -4.35
C ASN A 177 23.02 11.46 -5.43
N ALA A 178 21.70 11.50 -5.37
CA ALA A 178 20.88 10.96 -6.45
C ALA A 178 21.28 11.63 -7.78
N LEU A 179 21.35 10.84 -8.84
CA LEU A 179 21.74 11.33 -10.17
C LEU A 179 20.57 11.18 -11.13
N ASP A 180 20.31 12.26 -11.85
CA ASP A 180 19.37 12.27 -12.96
C ASP A 180 19.87 11.43 -14.16
N ARG A 181 18.99 11.24 -15.16
CA ARG A 181 19.35 10.66 -16.47
C ARG A 181 20.57 11.31 -17.11
N TRP A 182 20.78 12.61 -16.90
CA TRP A 182 21.92 13.36 -17.43
C TRP A 182 23.16 13.33 -16.53
N GLY A 183 23.17 12.52 -15.46
CA GLY A 183 24.28 12.45 -14.51
C GLY A 183 24.46 13.71 -13.65
N ARG A 184 23.42 14.56 -13.57
CA ARG A 184 23.43 15.76 -12.74
C ARG A 184 22.97 15.42 -11.34
N SER A 185 23.61 16.01 -10.35
CA SER A 185 23.15 15.96 -8.96
C SER A 185 22.25 17.17 -8.65
N PRO A 186 21.45 17.11 -7.56
CA PRO A 186 20.65 18.26 -7.11
C PRO A 186 21.52 19.50 -6.83
N LEU A 187 22.78 19.29 -6.45
CA LEU A 187 23.74 20.38 -6.25
C LEU A 187 24.09 21.07 -7.59
N ASP A 188 24.26 20.29 -8.65
CA ASP A 188 24.58 20.82 -9.97
C ASP A 188 23.39 21.58 -10.56
N ASP A 189 22.16 21.10 -10.34
CA ASP A 189 20.95 21.84 -10.71
C ASP A 189 20.85 23.17 -9.94
N ALA A 190 21.08 23.17 -8.63
CA ALA A 190 21.10 24.41 -7.85
C ALA A 190 22.16 25.42 -8.34
N ARG A 191 23.32 24.93 -8.80
CA ARG A 191 24.39 25.76 -9.40
C ARG A 191 24.00 26.29 -10.77
N PHE A 192 23.38 25.46 -11.61
CA PHE A 192 22.92 25.84 -12.95
C PHE A 192 21.92 27.00 -12.88
N PHE A 193 20.95 26.93 -11.96
CA PHE A 193 19.97 27.98 -11.72
C PHE A 193 20.47 29.13 -10.82
N LYS A 194 21.73 29.08 -10.34
CA LYS A 194 22.39 30.11 -9.50
C LYS A 194 21.72 30.36 -8.15
N HIS A 195 21.17 29.33 -7.52
CA HIS A 195 20.54 29.39 -6.19
C HIS A 195 21.57 29.24 -5.06
N HIS A 196 22.30 30.33 -4.77
CA HIS A 196 23.42 30.35 -3.81
C HIS A 196 23.09 29.78 -2.42
N ASN A 197 21.91 30.11 -1.89
CA ASN A 197 21.48 29.62 -0.57
C ASN A 197 21.28 28.09 -0.53
N CYS A 198 20.74 27.52 -1.62
CA CYS A 198 20.56 26.08 -1.76
C CYS A 198 21.90 25.36 -1.93
N VAL A 199 22.80 25.94 -2.73
CA VAL A 199 24.18 25.43 -2.93
C VAL A 199 24.93 25.37 -1.61
N GLN A 200 24.95 26.46 -0.83
CA GLN A 200 25.60 26.50 0.48
C GLN A 200 25.05 25.43 1.44
N PHE A 201 23.72 25.26 1.45
CA PHE A 201 23.08 24.25 2.30
C PHE A 201 23.46 22.82 1.89
N LEU A 202 23.41 22.50 0.59
CA LEU A 202 23.75 21.19 0.05
C LEU A 202 25.24 20.86 0.22
N GLU A 203 26.15 21.81 -0.02
CA GLU A 203 27.59 21.64 0.23
C GLU A 203 27.89 21.38 1.71
N LYS A 204 27.21 22.10 2.61
CA LYS A 204 27.30 21.86 4.05
C LYS A 204 26.77 20.48 4.44
N ALA A 205 25.69 20.02 3.84
CA ALA A 205 25.15 18.67 4.08
C ALA A 205 26.10 17.57 3.56
N LEU A 206 26.69 17.77 2.37
CA LEU A 206 27.65 16.85 1.76
C LEU A 206 28.95 16.75 2.55
N SER A 207 29.52 17.88 2.97
CA SER A 207 30.75 17.91 3.78
C SER A 207 30.56 17.20 5.13
N ARG A 208 29.39 17.37 5.78
CA ARG A 208 29.02 16.61 6.98
C ARG A 208 28.98 15.11 6.73
N ARG A 209 28.37 14.68 5.62
CA ARG A 209 28.31 13.25 5.24
C ARG A 209 29.70 12.69 4.94
N LYS A 210 30.55 13.41 4.19
CA LYS A 210 31.94 12.98 3.89
C LYS A 210 32.77 12.82 5.17
N LYS A 211 32.71 13.79 6.09
CA LYS A 211 33.39 13.67 7.40
C LYS A 211 32.91 12.46 8.18
N ARG A 212 31.60 12.23 8.25
CA ARG A 212 31.02 11.05 8.92
C ARG A 212 31.51 9.73 8.30
N LEU A 213 31.55 9.65 6.96
CA LEU A 213 32.06 8.46 6.26
C LEU A 213 33.54 8.23 6.53
N GLN A 214 34.37 9.28 6.53
CA GLN A 214 35.79 9.20 6.89
C GLN A 214 35.99 8.76 8.34
N THR A 215 35.20 9.29 9.29
CA THR A 215 35.25 8.85 10.68
C THR A 215 34.88 7.37 10.83
N ILE A 216 33.83 6.92 10.14
CA ILE A 216 33.43 5.50 10.16
C ILE A 216 34.54 4.62 9.56
N GLN A 217 35.12 5.02 8.43
CA GLN A 217 36.20 4.28 7.78
C GLN A 217 37.43 4.16 8.69
N ASN A 218 37.80 5.24 9.40
CA ASN A 218 38.90 5.22 10.35
C ASN A 218 38.61 4.31 11.57
N ILE A 219 37.37 4.30 12.07
CA ILE A 219 36.96 3.40 13.16
C ILE A 219 36.99 1.94 12.73
N VAL A 220 36.50 1.63 11.52
CA VAL A 220 36.50 0.26 10.98
C VAL A 220 37.93 -0.26 10.81
N ILE A 221 38.85 0.55 10.27
CA ILE A 221 40.27 0.19 10.15
C ILE A 221 40.91 -0.10 11.53
N HIS A 222 40.52 0.63 12.57
CA HIS A 222 41.00 0.38 13.94
C HIS A 222 40.35 -0.83 14.63
N LEU A 223 39.16 -1.28 14.19
CA LEU A 223 38.46 -2.44 14.75
C LEU A 223 38.85 -3.78 14.07
N GLU A 224 39.35 -3.75 12.84
CA GLU A 224 39.84 -4.96 12.16
C GLU A 224 40.89 -5.76 12.98
N PRO A 225 41.92 -5.15 13.61
CA PRO A 225 42.85 -5.91 14.45
C PRO A 225 42.20 -6.49 15.71
N PHE A 226 41.14 -5.88 16.26
CA PHE A 226 40.40 -6.43 17.41
C PHE A 226 39.50 -7.62 17.02
N SER A 227 38.97 -7.65 15.80
CA SER A 227 38.18 -8.78 15.28
C SER A 227 39.01 -10.06 15.12
N GLN A 228 40.31 -9.92 14.81
CA GLN A 228 41.26 -11.04 14.77
C GLN A 228 41.59 -11.59 16.17
N LEU A 229 41.55 -10.73 17.21
CA LEU A 229 41.79 -11.13 18.60
C LEU A 229 40.65 -11.99 19.17
N ILE A 230 39.39 -11.70 18.80
CA ILE A 230 38.22 -12.48 19.24
C ILE A 230 38.21 -13.89 18.63
N ARG A 231 38.72 -14.05 17.39
CA ARG A 231 38.89 -15.37 16.75
C ARG A 231 39.94 -16.26 17.42
N TRP A 232 40.93 -15.68 18.11
CA TRP A 232 41.96 -16.43 18.83
C TRP A 232 41.51 -16.93 20.21
N GLY A 233 40.42 -16.38 20.75
CA GLY A 233 39.88 -16.77 22.07
C GLY A 233 39.02 -18.04 22.06
N THR A 234 38.51 -18.48 20.90
CA THR A 234 37.54 -19.59 20.80
C THR A 234 38.13 -20.90 20.29
N THR A 235 39.44 -20.98 20.02
CA THR A 235 40.10 -22.19 19.47
C THR A 235 41.03 -22.90 20.46
N LYS A 236 40.92 -22.64 21.77
CA LYS A 236 41.73 -23.30 22.81
C LYS A 236 40.87 -23.91 23.93
N GLU A 237 39.87 -24.70 23.58
CA GLU A 237 39.30 -25.69 24.50
C GLU A 237 39.05 -26.98 23.71
N SER A 238 40.08 -27.82 23.66
CA SER A 238 40.06 -29.24 23.27
C SER A 238 40.92 -30.00 24.27
#